data_AF-A0A2N6T131-F1
#
_entry.id   AF-A0A2N6T131-F1
#
_cell.length_a   1.000
_cell.length_b   1.000
_cell.length_c   1.000
_cell.angle_alpha   90.00
_cell.angle_beta   90.00
_cell.angle_gamma   90.00
#
_symmetry.space_group_name_H-M   'P 1'
#
loop_
_entity.id
_entity.type
_entity.pdbx_description
1 polymer ?
#
loop_
_entity_poly.entity_id
_entity_poly.type
_entity_poly.pdbx_seq_one_letter_code
_entity_poly.pdbx_strand_id
1 'polypeptide(L)'
;MHNSFSPSGEDPREESALRGILRLAELDDGSGFVLGELEATLGALDPDIRTLPSVRVASEPFLAELKLGLGYDGHVIGLLYAAVDDAIAGDPAARVVALRTLRALCRMDAVELGDVVNRLRERAEGTDPGLTVGLDLAAAVLDAVGPGAHPLAYPRLPGRFADRILMAGDPELLCFFADVEIAVHEREKTDRTIAGELELERELEREAGPDDGNANANASADTGTGNDRGRGCGSRRPRRDRPTAPGAGDFGDAAPGV
;
A
#
# COMPACT_ATOMS: atom_id res chain seq x y z
N MET A 1 -44.86 20.12 -24.60
CA MET A 1 -44.27 20.33 -23.26
C MET A 1 -44.95 19.35 -22.31
N HIS A 2 -44.43 18.14 -22.19
CA HIS A 2 -44.93 17.16 -21.23
C HIS A 2 -43.96 17.13 -20.05
N ASN A 3 -44.39 17.71 -18.93
CA ASN A 3 -43.74 17.53 -17.63
C ASN A 3 -44.12 16.13 -17.13
N SER A 4 -43.21 15.18 -17.30
CA SER A 4 -43.23 13.92 -16.56
C SER A 4 -42.76 14.21 -15.14
N PHE A 5 -43.71 14.42 -14.24
CA PHE A 5 -43.46 14.48 -12.81
C PHE A 5 -43.23 13.05 -12.32
N SER A 6 -41.97 12.70 -12.01
CA SER A 6 -41.64 11.42 -11.36
C SER A 6 -41.95 11.52 -9.86
N PRO A 7 -42.68 10.56 -9.29
CA PRO A 7 -43.20 10.63 -7.92
C PRO A 7 -42.16 10.35 -6.82
N SER A 8 -40.89 10.10 -7.16
CA SER A 8 -39.79 9.86 -6.20
C SER A 8 -38.97 11.10 -5.84
N GLY A 9 -39.14 12.24 -6.53
CA GLY A 9 -38.30 13.43 -6.31
C GLY A 9 -36.86 13.29 -6.82
N GLU A 10 -36.50 12.15 -7.43
CA GLU A 10 -35.17 11.89 -8.01
C GLU A 10 -35.13 12.39 -9.46
N ASP A 11 -34.06 13.10 -9.84
CA ASP A 11 -33.86 13.60 -11.20
C ASP A 11 -33.60 12.40 -12.13
N PRO A 12 -34.41 12.19 -13.20
CA PRO A 12 -34.20 11.07 -14.12
C PRO A 12 -32.82 11.08 -14.79
N ARG A 13 -32.15 12.24 -14.85
CA ARG A 13 -30.78 12.36 -15.35
C ARG A 13 -29.75 11.82 -14.36
N GLU A 14 -29.98 12.02 -13.07
CA GLU A 14 -29.17 11.43 -11.99
C GLU A 14 -29.32 9.90 -11.99
N GLU A 15 -30.56 9.39 -12.05
CA GLU A 15 -30.81 7.94 -12.11
C GLU A 15 -30.11 7.30 -13.32
N SER A 16 -30.20 7.96 -14.49
CA SER A 16 -29.53 7.48 -15.70
C SER A 16 -28.00 7.49 -15.56
N ALA A 17 -27.43 8.53 -14.93
CA ALA A 17 -26.00 8.62 -14.68
C ALA A 17 -25.53 7.49 -13.74
N LEU A 18 -26.22 7.28 -12.63
CA LEU A 18 -25.92 6.24 -11.65
C LEU A 18 -26.02 4.84 -12.29
N ARG A 19 -27.06 4.58 -13.07
CA ARG A 19 -27.20 3.31 -13.79
C ARG A 19 -26.04 3.06 -14.76
N GLY A 20 -25.58 4.11 -15.45
CA GLY A 20 -24.41 4.02 -16.32
C GLY A 20 -23.13 3.65 -15.56
N ILE A 21 -22.85 4.36 -14.46
CA ILE A 21 -21.67 4.14 -13.62
C ILE A 21 -21.69 2.74 -13.00
N LEU A 22 -22.82 2.33 -12.40
CA LEU A 22 -22.96 1.02 -11.75
C LEU A 22 -22.79 -0.13 -12.74
N ARG A 23 -23.35 0.01 -13.95
CA ARG A 23 -23.15 -0.99 -15.01
C ARG A 23 -21.69 -1.14 -15.40
N LEU A 24 -20.93 -0.04 -15.44
CA LEU A 24 -19.49 -0.11 -15.72
C LEU A 24 -18.72 -0.75 -14.58
N ALA A 25 -19.10 -0.48 -13.32
CA ALA A 25 -18.51 -1.13 -12.16
C ALA A 25 -18.77 -2.65 -12.16
N GLU A 26 -19.96 -3.10 -12.58
CA GLU A 26 -20.27 -4.54 -12.74
C GLU A 26 -19.45 -5.22 -13.84
N LEU A 27 -18.98 -4.46 -14.84
CA LEU A 27 -18.18 -4.96 -15.95
C LEU A 27 -16.67 -4.90 -15.67
N ASP A 28 -16.26 -4.23 -14.59
CA ASP A 28 -14.86 -4.15 -14.23
C ASP A 28 -14.34 -5.50 -13.74
N ASP A 29 -13.32 -6.01 -14.41
CA ASP A 29 -12.58 -7.23 -14.04
C ASP A 29 -11.23 -6.90 -13.39
N GLY A 30 -10.98 -5.62 -13.11
CA GLY A 30 -9.71 -5.12 -12.54
C GLY A 30 -8.62 -4.89 -13.58
N SER A 31 -8.87 -5.15 -14.88
CA SER A 31 -7.91 -4.89 -15.96
C SER A 31 -7.79 -3.40 -16.32
N GLY A 32 -8.72 -2.56 -15.85
CA GLY A 32 -8.81 -1.16 -16.24
C GLY A 32 -9.48 -0.93 -17.61
N PHE A 33 -9.98 -1.99 -18.28
CA PHE A 33 -10.60 -1.90 -19.61
C PHE A 33 -11.75 -0.89 -19.68
N VAL A 34 -12.54 -0.80 -18.60
CA VAL A 34 -13.71 0.08 -18.52
C VAL A 34 -13.37 1.56 -18.33
N LEU A 35 -12.10 1.91 -18.09
CA LEU A 35 -11.71 3.28 -17.76
C LEU A 35 -12.07 4.28 -18.87
N GLY A 36 -11.79 3.96 -20.13
CA GLY A 36 -12.09 4.87 -21.25
C GLY A 36 -13.60 5.13 -21.39
N GLU A 37 -14.42 4.11 -21.16
CA GLU A 37 -15.88 4.22 -21.20
C GLU A 37 -16.41 4.99 -19.99
N LEU A 38 -15.81 4.80 -18.80
CA LEU A 38 -16.14 5.58 -17.62
C LEU A 38 -15.83 7.07 -17.83
N GLU A 39 -14.64 7.40 -18.33
CA GLU A 39 -14.26 8.79 -18.62
C GLU A 39 -15.16 9.43 -19.66
N ALA A 40 -15.53 8.69 -20.71
CA ALA A 40 -16.48 9.14 -21.72
C ALA A 40 -17.88 9.38 -21.12
N THR A 41 -18.35 8.44 -20.29
CA THR A 41 -19.64 8.55 -19.58
C THR A 41 -19.66 9.79 -18.70
N LEU A 42 -18.63 9.99 -17.86
CA LEU A 42 -18.53 11.15 -16.96
C LEU A 42 -18.31 12.47 -17.72
N GLY A 43 -17.64 12.43 -18.88
CA GLY A 43 -17.45 13.58 -19.76
C GLY A 43 -18.72 14.01 -20.49
N ALA A 44 -19.67 13.09 -20.69
CA ALA A 44 -20.95 13.36 -21.33
C ALA A 44 -22.05 13.86 -20.36
N LEU A 45 -21.82 13.74 -19.04
CA LEU A 45 -22.77 14.22 -18.04
C LEU A 45 -22.84 15.75 -18.02
N ASP A 46 -24.05 16.26 -17.78
CA ASP A 46 -24.27 17.66 -17.45
C ASP A 46 -23.46 18.02 -16.18
N PRO A 47 -22.72 19.16 -16.15
CA PRO A 47 -21.97 19.59 -14.96
C PRO A 47 -22.79 19.60 -13.66
N ASP A 48 -24.07 19.96 -13.74
CA ASP A 48 -24.94 20.01 -12.56
C ASP A 48 -25.23 18.59 -12.04
N ILE A 49 -25.31 17.59 -12.92
CA ILE A 49 -25.50 16.18 -12.56
C ILE A 49 -24.20 15.58 -12.04
N ARG A 50 -23.06 15.92 -12.67
CA ARG A 50 -21.75 15.41 -12.28
C ARG A 50 -21.35 15.79 -10.86
N THR A 51 -21.80 16.95 -10.39
CA THR A 51 -21.49 17.45 -9.04
C THR A 51 -22.44 16.95 -7.97
N LEU A 52 -23.49 16.19 -8.32
CA LEU A 52 -24.41 15.61 -7.35
C LEU A 52 -23.67 14.64 -6.41
N PRO A 53 -23.94 14.69 -5.09
CA PRO A 53 -23.34 13.81 -4.09
C PRO A 53 -23.34 12.32 -4.46
N SER A 54 -24.48 11.81 -4.92
CA SER A 54 -24.66 10.40 -5.30
C SER A 54 -23.75 9.99 -6.46
N VAL A 55 -23.65 10.84 -7.49
CA VAL A 55 -22.83 10.63 -8.68
C VAL A 55 -21.35 10.68 -8.33
N ARG A 56 -20.93 11.64 -7.50
CA ARG A 56 -19.54 11.72 -7.01
C ARG A 56 -19.16 10.48 -6.21
N VAL A 57 -19.99 10.08 -5.25
CA VAL A 57 -19.78 8.89 -4.41
C VAL A 57 -19.70 7.59 -5.21
N ALA A 58 -20.44 7.49 -6.32
CA ALA A 58 -20.39 6.34 -7.22
C ALA A 58 -19.19 6.37 -8.17
N SER A 59 -18.83 7.54 -8.70
CA SER A 59 -17.86 7.63 -9.81
C SER A 59 -16.44 7.94 -9.37
N GLU A 60 -16.23 8.83 -8.41
CA GLU A 60 -14.89 9.31 -8.04
C GLU A 60 -14.02 8.20 -7.44
N PRO A 61 -14.51 7.36 -6.49
CA PRO A 61 -13.72 6.24 -5.99
C PRO A 61 -13.44 5.18 -7.05
N PHE A 62 -14.42 4.90 -7.92
CA PHE A 62 -14.26 3.93 -9.00
C PHE A 62 -13.22 4.40 -10.02
N LEU A 63 -13.25 5.69 -10.38
CA LEU A 63 -12.24 6.31 -11.22
C LEU A 63 -10.85 6.23 -10.55
N ALA A 64 -10.77 6.52 -9.25
CA ALA A 64 -9.51 6.44 -8.51
C ALA A 64 -8.93 5.02 -8.51
N GLU A 65 -9.77 4.00 -8.28
CA GLU A 65 -9.38 2.58 -8.30
C GLU A 65 -8.82 2.16 -9.67
N LEU A 66 -9.53 2.48 -10.77
CA LEU A 66 -9.07 2.18 -12.13
C LEU A 66 -7.77 2.91 -12.46
N LYS A 67 -7.65 4.19 -12.08
CA LYS A 67 -6.45 4.98 -12.32
C LYS A 67 -5.26 4.45 -11.53
N LEU A 68 -5.48 4.03 -10.29
CA LEU A 68 -4.45 3.42 -9.46
C LEU A 68 -3.96 2.09 -10.06
N GLY A 69 -4.86 1.25 -10.56
CA GLY A 69 -4.49 -0.01 -11.24
C GLY A 69 -3.65 0.16 -12.50
N LEU A 70 -3.68 1.35 -13.12
CA LEU A 70 -2.90 1.69 -14.29
C LEU A 70 -1.67 2.56 -13.98
N GLY A 71 -1.40 2.85 -12.70
CA GLY A 71 -0.27 3.67 -12.26
C GLY A 71 -0.43 5.18 -12.53
N TYR A 72 -1.66 5.69 -12.63
CA TYR A 72 -1.96 7.12 -12.81
C TYR A 72 -2.09 7.87 -11.48
N ASP A 73 -1.07 7.74 -10.62
CA ASP A 73 -1.05 8.22 -9.24
C ASP A 73 -1.34 9.71 -9.13
N GLY A 74 -0.81 10.53 -10.04
CA GLY A 74 -1.02 11.98 -10.03
C GLY A 74 -2.49 12.39 -10.08
N HIS A 75 -3.34 11.62 -10.78
CA HIS A 75 -4.77 11.89 -10.83
C HIS A 75 -5.46 11.52 -9.52
N VAL A 76 -5.09 10.36 -8.96
CA VAL A 76 -5.60 9.87 -7.67
C VAL A 76 -5.23 10.82 -6.54
N ILE A 77 -4.01 11.36 -6.54
CA ILE A 77 -3.56 12.37 -5.59
C ILE A 77 -4.45 13.61 -5.67
N GLY A 78 -4.68 14.15 -6.87
CA GLY A 78 -5.52 15.34 -7.06
C GLY A 78 -6.95 15.13 -6.55
N LEU A 79 -7.55 13.97 -6.87
CA LEU A 79 -8.88 13.60 -6.42
C LEU A 79 -8.94 13.47 -4.88
N LEU A 80 -7.96 12.81 -4.27
CA LEU A 80 -7.92 12.60 -2.84
C LEU A 80 -7.73 13.92 -2.07
N TYR A 81 -6.88 14.84 -2.57
CA TYR A 81 -6.74 16.18 -1.99
C TYR A 81 -8.06 16.95 -2.05
N ALA A 82 -8.73 16.95 -3.20
CA ALA A 82 -10.02 17.64 -3.36
C ALA A 82 -11.08 17.06 -2.42
N ALA A 83 -11.20 15.73 -2.36
CA ALA A 83 -12.17 15.06 -1.50
C ALA A 83 -11.91 15.33 0.00
N VAL A 84 -10.64 15.34 0.43
CA VAL A 84 -10.28 15.68 1.81
C VAL A 84 -10.58 17.15 2.12
N ASP A 85 -10.26 18.07 1.22
CA ASP A 85 -10.53 19.50 1.40
C ASP A 85 -12.03 19.80 1.50
N ASP A 86 -12.83 19.20 0.62
CA ASP A 86 -14.29 19.32 0.65
C ASP A 86 -14.88 18.67 1.92
N ALA A 87 -14.35 17.53 2.34
CA ALA A 87 -14.78 16.87 3.58
C ALA A 87 -14.47 17.71 4.83
N ILE A 88 -13.29 18.35 4.87
CA ILE A 88 -12.92 19.31 5.92
C ILE A 88 -13.87 20.52 5.90
N ALA A 89 -14.30 20.97 4.72
CA ALA A 89 -15.30 22.02 4.57
C ALA A 89 -16.73 21.59 4.95
N GLY A 90 -16.93 20.32 5.32
CA GLY A 90 -18.19 19.78 5.82
C GLY A 90 -19.05 19.08 4.76
N ASP A 91 -18.49 18.69 3.61
CA ASP A 91 -19.18 17.87 2.60
C ASP A 91 -19.14 16.38 2.99
N PRO A 92 -20.28 15.77 3.38
CA PRO A 92 -20.31 14.35 3.76
C PRO A 92 -20.04 13.41 2.59
N ALA A 93 -20.40 13.79 1.37
CA ALA A 93 -20.19 12.97 0.18
C ALA A 93 -18.70 12.89 -0.16
N ALA A 94 -17.99 14.02 -0.03
CA ALA A 94 -16.55 14.06 -0.18
C ALA A 94 -15.82 13.20 0.87
N ARG A 95 -16.32 13.13 2.11
CA ARG A 95 -15.79 12.18 3.12
C ARG A 95 -15.92 10.73 2.66
N VAL A 96 -17.09 10.34 2.15
CA VAL A 96 -17.32 9.00 1.61
C VAL A 96 -16.37 8.71 0.45
N VAL A 97 -16.21 9.67 -0.47
CA VAL A 97 -15.24 9.55 -1.57
C VAL A 97 -13.84 9.33 -1.03
N ALA A 98 -13.37 10.17 -0.11
CA ALA A 98 -12.05 10.07 0.47
C ALA A 98 -11.82 8.70 1.13
N LEU A 99 -12.75 8.22 1.96
CA LEU A 99 -12.65 6.92 2.63
C LEU A 99 -12.61 5.75 1.65
N ARG A 100 -13.44 5.76 0.61
CA ARG A 100 -13.42 4.72 -0.42
C ARG A 100 -12.15 4.76 -1.28
N THR A 101 -11.64 5.94 -1.59
CA THR A 101 -10.35 6.09 -2.28
C THR A 101 -9.21 5.58 -1.40
N LEU A 102 -9.15 5.93 -0.12
CA LEU A 102 -8.15 5.41 0.84
C LEU A 102 -8.21 3.88 0.96
N ARG A 103 -9.41 3.30 0.96
CA ARG A 103 -9.62 1.85 0.92
C ARG A 103 -9.02 1.23 -0.34
N ALA A 104 -9.23 1.83 -1.51
CA ALA A 104 -8.63 1.37 -2.76
C ALA A 104 -7.09 1.42 -2.71
N LEU A 105 -6.52 2.52 -2.20
CA LEU A 105 -5.07 2.66 -1.98
C LEU A 105 -4.51 1.51 -1.15
N CYS A 106 -5.17 1.19 -0.05
CA CYS A 106 -4.73 0.16 0.88
C CYS A 106 -4.88 -1.25 0.32
N ARG A 107 -5.96 -1.53 -0.43
CA ARG A 107 -6.17 -2.83 -1.07
C ARG A 107 -5.12 -3.11 -2.16
N MET A 108 -4.65 -2.06 -2.84
CA MET A 108 -3.67 -2.16 -3.92
C MET A 108 -2.22 -2.01 -3.43
N ASP A 109 -2.00 -1.93 -2.12
CA ASP A 109 -0.69 -1.71 -1.51
C ASP A 109 0.07 -0.51 -2.15
N ALA A 110 -0.63 0.60 -2.39
CA ALA A 110 -0.11 1.82 -3.03
C ALA A 110 0.85 2.62 -2.11
N VAL A 111 1.96 1.98 -1.74
CA VAL A 111 2.93 2.47 -0.74
C VAL A 111 3.58 3.80 -1.15
N GLU A 112 3.73 4.05 -2.44
CA GLU A 112 4.22 5.31 -3.01
C GLU A 112 3.34 6.52 -2.65
N LEU A 113 2.07 6.29 -2.31
CA LEU A 113 1.14 7.33 -1.88
C LEU A 113 1.15 7.56 -0.36
N GLY A 114 1.98 6.84 0.41
CA GLY A 114 2.06 6.98 1.87
C GLY A 114 2.37 8.41 2.34
N ASP A 115 3.30 9.11 1.66
CA ASP A 115 3.62 10.51 1.96
C ASP A 115 2.45 11.46 1.72
N VAL A 116 1.62 11.16 0.72
CA VAL A 116 0.40 11.94 0.42
C VAL A 116 -0.61 11.76 1.55
N VAL A 117 -0.85 10.51 1.97
CA VAL A 117 -1.77 10.20 3.08
C VAL A 117 -1.31 10.86 4.38
N ASN A 118 0.01 10.83 4.69
CA ASN A 118 0.55 11.48 5.88
C ASN A 118 0.34 13.00 5.87
N ARG A 119 0.54 13.68 4.73
CA ARG A 119 0.25 15.12 4.59
C ARG A 119 -1.24 15.43 4.78
N LEU A 120 -2.12 14.58 4.26
CA LEU A 120 -3.57 14.74 4.41
C LEU A 120 -4.03 14.49 5.85
N ARG A 121 -3.41 13.54 6.56
CA ARG A 121 -3.65 13.29 7.98
C ARG A 121 -3.40 14.55 8.81
N GLU A 122 -2.23 15.17 8.65
CA GLU A 122 -1.88 16.41 9.35
C GLU A 122 -2.87 17.54 9.03
N ARG A 123 -3.31 17.61 7.77
CA ARG A 123 -4.26 18.63 7.31
C ARG A 123 -5.67 18.44 7.86
N ALA A 124 -6.11 17.19 8.04
CA ALA A 124 -7.43 16.83 8.55
C ALA A 124 -7.47 16.67 10.08
N GLU A 125 -6.41 17.07 10.81
CA GLU A 125 -6.38 16.94 12.26
C GLU A 125 -7.43 17.84 12.92
N GLY A 126 -8.31 17.25 13.75
CA GLY A 126 -9.32 17.98 14.52
C GLY A 126 -10.56 18.43 13.73
N THR A 127 -10.78 17.89 12.52
CA THR A 127 -11.92 18.28 11.66
C THR A 127 -13.07 17.26 11.76
N ASP A 128 -13.03 16.19 10.97
CA ASP A 128 -14.02 15.11 10.92
C ASP A 128 -13.44 13.82 11.52
N PRO A 129 -14.01 13.28 12.62
CA PRO A 129 -13.47 12.09 13.28
C PRO A 129 -13.38 10.86 12.37
N GLY A 130 -14.36 10.64 11.50
CA GLY A 130 -14.37 9.51 10.57
C GLY A 130 -13.24 9.62 9.54
N LEU A 131 -13.05 10.82 8.99
CA LEU A 131 -11.97 11.12 8.05
C LEU A 131 -10.59 11.00 8.70
N THR A 132 -10.40 11.60 9.90
CA THR A 132 -9.12 11.53 10.61
C THR A 132 -8.76 10.08 10.94
N VAL A 133 -9.71 9.29 11.44
CA VAL A 133 -9.46 7.87 11.75
C VAL A 133 -9.20 7.06 10.47
N GLY A 134 -9.90 7.35 9.37
CA GLY A 134 -9.65 6.72 8.08
C GLY A 134 -8.26 7.01 7.51
N LEU A 135 -7.80 8.26 7.61
CA LEU A 135 -6.44 8.65 7.21
C LEU A 135 -5.37 7.99 8.09
N ASP A 136 -5.60 7.90 9.39
CA ASP A 136 -4.71 7.19 10.30
C ASP A 136 -4.61 5.70 9.99
N LEU A 137 -5.76 5.05 9.72
CA LEU A 137 -5.81 3.64 9.33
C LEU A 137 -5.07 3.43 8.01
N ALA A 138 -5.32 4.26 7.01
CA ALA A 138 -4.67 4.15 5.71
C ALA A 138 -3.16 4.33 5.80
N ALA A 139 -2.68 5.34 6.54
CA ALA A 139 -1.25 5.53 6.77
C ALA A 139 -0.63 4.30 7.45
N ALA A 140 -1.29 3.76 8.48
CA ALA A 140 -0.79 2.59 9.20
C ALA A 140 -0.79 1.31 8.35
N VAL A 141 -1.77 1.15 7.46
CA VAL A 141 -1.80 0.05 6.48
C VAL A 141 -0.61 0.16 5.52
N LEU A 142 -0.43 1.33 4.89
CA LEU A 142 0.64 1.55 3.92
C LEU A 142 2.04 1.40 4.57
N ASP A 143 2.22 1.90 5.80
CA ASP A 143 3.46 1.69 6.57
C ASP A 143 3.72 0.21 6.88
N ALA A 144 2.65 -0.57 7.11
CA ALA A 144 2.76 -1.97 7.48
C ALA A 144 2.99 -2.93 6.30
N VAL A 145 2.65 -2.52 5.08
CA VAL A 145 2.95 -3.25 3.83
C VAL A 145 4.18 -2.70 3.10
N GLY A 146 4.71 -1.57 3.57
CA GLY A 146 5.86 -0.90 2.97
C GLY A 146 7.18 -1.69 3.06
N PRO A 147 8.18 -1.34 2.23
CA PRO A 147 9.49 -1.97 2.26
C PRO A 147 10.16 -1.88 3.65
N GLY A 148 10.57 -3.02 4.19
CA GLY A 148 11.23 -3.09 5.49
C GLY A 148 10.27 -3.04 6.69
N ALA A 149 8.95 -3.12 6.46
CA ALA A 149 7.96 -3.24 7.52
C ALA A 149 8.21 -4.49 8.38
N HIS A 150 7.97 -4.36 9.68
CA HIS A 150 8.06 -5.49 10.60
C HIS A 150 6.96 -6.52 10.28
N PRO A 151 7.21 -7.84 10.29
CA PRO A 151 6.20 -8.85 9.92
C PRO A 151 4.91 -8.77 10.76
N LEU A 152 5.03 -8.37 12.03
CA LEU A 152 3.89 -8.17 12.94
C LEU A 152 3.22 -6.78 12.85
N ALA A 153 3.62 -5.91 11.91
CA ALA A 153 3.02 -4.58 11.78
C ALA A 153 1.56 -4.68 11.29
N TYR A 154 1.34 -5.44 10.21
CA TYR A 154 0.03 -5.60 9.58
C TYR A 154 -0.98 -6.36 10.46
N PRO A 155 -0.63 -7.51 11.08
CA PRO A 155 -1.58 -8.26 11.92
C PRO A 155 -2.04 -7.53 13.19
N ARG A 156 -1.32 -6.49 13.62
CA ARG A 156 -1.66 -5.70 14.82
C ARG A 156 -2.63 -4.56 14.54
N LEU A 157 -2.91 -4.25 13.27
CA LEU A 157 -3.77 -3.14 12.89
C LEU A 157 -5.19 -3.24 13.47
N PRO A 158 -5.89 -4.40 13.41
CA PRO A 158 -7.24 -4.51 13.95
C PRO A 158 -7.33 -4.12 15.43
N GLY A 159 -6.46 -4.68 16.27
CA GLY A 159 -6.43 -4.38 17.70
C GLY A 159 -6.02 -2.93 18.03
N ARG A 160 -5.29 -2.25 17.14
CA ARG A 160 -4.89 -0.85 17.31
C ARG A 160 -6.02 0.13 16.98
N PHE A 161 -6.93 -0.25 16.08
CA PHE A 161 -7.91 0.68 15.50
C PHE A 161 -9.37 0.40 15.87
N ALA A 162 -9.71 -0.82 16.31
CA ALA A 162 -11.10 -1.24 16.59
C ALA A 162 -11.90 -0.22 17.42
N ASP A 163 -11.37 0.20 18.58
CA ASP A 163 -12.07 1.14 19.46
C ASP A 163 -12.31 2.50 18.80
N ARG A 164 -11.31 3.03 18.09
CA ARG A 164 -11.41 4.34 17.42
C ARG A 164 -12.43 4.32 16.29
N ILE A 165 -12.50 3.22 15.56
CA ILE A 165 -13.41 3.03 14.43
C ILE A 165 -14.84 2.85 14.92
N LEU A 166 -15.06 2.03 15.95
CA LEU A 166 -16.37 1.86 16.58
C LEU A 166 -16.89 3.18 17.18
N MET A 167 -16.01 3.98 17.80
CA MET A 167 -16.37 5.29 18.34
C MET A 167 -16.65 6.34 17.25
N ALA A 168 -15.99 6.26 16.10
CA ALA A 168 -16.26 7.15 14.97
C ALA A 168 -17.63 6.85 14.33
N GLY A 169 -18.07 5.60 14.33
CA GLY A 169 -19.42 5.20 13.90
C GLY A 169 -19.74 5.47 12.42
N ASP A 170 -18.73 5.73 11.59
CA ASP A 170 -18.90 5.99 10.16
C ASP A 170 -19.04 4.65 9.38
N PRO A 171 -20.11 4.44 8.60
CA PRO A 171 -20.32 3.19 7.87
C PRO A 171 -19.24 2.86 6.86
N GLU A 172 -18.67 3.85 6.16
CA GLU A 172 -17.62 3.62 5.17
C GLU A 172 -16.31 3.24 5.84
N LEU A 173 -16.03 3.85 7.01
CA LEU A 173 -14.88 3.47 7.82
C LEU A 173 -15.00 2.04 8.37
N LEU A 174 -16.21 1.60 8.76
CA LEU A 174 -16.47 0.22 9.16
C LEU A 174 -16.23 -0.76 8.01
N CYS A 175 -16.69 -0.44 6.80
CA CYS A 175 -16.41 -1.24 5.60
C CYS A 175 -14.91 -1.31 5.30
N PHE A 176 -14.20 -0.18 5.38
CA PHE A 176 -12.76 -0.15 5.19
C PHE A 176 -12.03 -0.98 6.27
N PHE A 177 -12.46 -0.91 7.52
CA PHE A 177 -11.87 -1.73 8.58
C PHE A 177 -12.07 -3.23 8.36
N ALA A 178 -13.27 -3.64 7.96
CA ALA A 178 -13.58 -5.04 7.68
C ALA A 178 -12.68 -5.61 6.57
N ASP A 179 -12.41 -4.82 5.52
CA ASP A 179 -11.46 -5.20 4.48
C ASP A 179 -10.04 -5.42 5.02
N VAL A 180 -9.58 -4.56 5.93
CA VAL A 180 -8.27 -4.73 6.57
C VAL A 180 -8.24 -6.01 7.40
N GLU A 181 -9.31 -6.32 8.15
CA GLU A 181 -9.41 -7.56 8.92
C GLU A 181 -9.37 -8.81 8.02
N ILE A 182 -10.09 -8.78 6.90
CA ILE A 182 -10.07 -9.85 5.90
C ILE A 182 -8.66 -10.02 5.34
N ALA A 183 -8.02 -8.93 4.91
CA ALA A 183 -6.67 -8.96 4.35
C ALA A 183 -5.64 -9.48 5.36
N VAL A 184 -5.74 -9.10 6.64
CA VAL A 184 -4.90 -9.64 7.72
C VAL A 184 -5.09 -11.15 7.83
N HIS A 185 -6.34 -11.63 7.87
CA HIS A 185 -6.63 -13.05 8.00
C HIS A 185 -6.10 -13.87 6.82
N GLU A 186 -6.23 -13.35 5.60
CA GLU A 186 -5.74 -14.00 4.38
C GLU A 186 -4.20 -14.08 4.34
N ARG A 187 -3.51 -12.99 4.75
CA ARG A 187 -2.04 -12.99 4.87
C ARG A 187 -1.57 -13.99 5.92
N GLU A 188 -2.19 -14.03 7.11
CA GLU A 188 -1.86 -15.01 8.15
C GLU A 188 -2.08 -16.47 7.71
N LYS A 189 -3.09 -16.72 6.89
CA LYS A 189 -3.33 -18.06 6.31
C LYS A 189 -2.24 -18.42 5.29
N THR A 190 -1.85 -17.46 4.46
CA THR A 190 -0.80 -17.63 3.45
C THR A 190 0.55 -17.89 4.12
N ASP A 191 0.92 -17.10 5.12
CA ASP A 191 2.18 -17.26 5.87
C ASP A 191 2.27 -18.64 6.55
N ARG A 192 1.17 -19.14 7.11
CA ARG A 192 1.12 -20.50 7.69
C ARG A 192 1.31 -21.59 6.65
N THR A 193 0.75 -21.40 5.46
CA THR A 193 0.92 -22.35 4.34
C THR A 193 2.38 -22.38 3.91
N ILE A 194 2.98 -21.21 3.66
CA ILE A 194 4.39 -21.08 3.28
C ILE A 194 5.32 -21.67 4.35
N ALA A 195 5.06 -21.39 5.63
CA ALA A 195 5.86 -21.96 6.72
C ALA A 195 5.81 -23.50 6.74
N GLY A 196 4.63 -24.09 6.51
CA GLY A 196 4.48 -25.54 6.42
C GLY A 196 5.19 -26.15 5.20
N GLU A 197 5.14 -25.47 4.04
CA GLU A 197 5.86 -25.90 2.83
C GLU A 197 7.38 -25.86 3.03
N LEU A 198 7.90 -24.80 3.66
CA LEU A 198 9.33 -24.67 3.98
C LEU A 198 9.81 -25.68 5.02
N GLU A 199 8.95 -26.07 5.98
CA GLU A 199 9.25 -27.13 6.93
C GLU A 199 9.33 -28.50 6.24
N LEU A 200 8.38 -28.80 5.35
CA LEU A 200 8.38 -30.03 4.55
C LEU A 200 9.60 -30.12 3.63
N GLU A 201 9.98 -29.01 2.97
CA GLU A 201 11.18 -28.95 2.12
C GLU A 201 12.45 -29.26 2.94
N ARG A 202 12.58 -28.68 4.14
CA ARG A 202 13.69 -28.98 5.06
C ARG A 202 13.69 -30.43 5.56
N GLU A 203 12.53 -31.05 5.72
CA GLU A 203 12.43 -32.47 6.07
C GLU A 203 12.88 -33.35 4.91
N LEU A 204 12.46 -33.06 3.68
CA LEU A 204 12.91 -33.77 2.48
C LEU A 204 14.41 -33.60 2.21
N GLU A 205 14.98 -32.41 2.42
CA GLU A 205 16.42 -32.17 2.33
C GLU A 205 17.22 -32.94 3.40
N ARG A 206 16.65 -33.12 4.60
CA ARG A 206 17.26 -33.96 5.65
C ARG A 206 17.17 -35.46 5.31
N GLU A 207 16.06 -35.90 4.73
CA GLU A 207 15.87 -37.30 4.30
C GLU A 207 16.73 -37.65 3.08
N ALA A 208 17.03 -36.68 2.21
CA ALA A 208 17.93 -36.87 1.07
C ALA A 208 19.39 -37.12 1.49
N GLY A 209 19.82 -36.64 2.67
CA GLY A 209 21.14 -36.87 3.27
C GLY A 209 22.34 -36.34 2.44
N PRO A 210 23.51 -36.07 3.05
CA PRO A 210 24.71 -35.91 2.25
C PRO A 210 25.02 -37.25 1.57
N ASP A 211 25.32 -37.19 0.28
CA ASP A 211 25.73 -38.32 -0.55
C ASP A 211 27.12 -38.82 -0.11
N ASP A 212 27.22 -39.34 1.11
CA ASP A 212 28.42 -39.98 1.66
C ASP A 212 28.44 -41.44 1.20
N GLY A 213 28.88 -41.65 -0.04
CA GLY A 213 28.83 -42.93 -0.77
C GLY A 213 30.00 -43.17 -1.75
N ASN A 214 31.21 -42.92 -1.27
CA ASN A 214 32.53 -43.08 -1.90
C ASN A 214 32.86 -44.49 -2.49
N ALA A 215 33.41 -44.57 -3.72
CA ALA A 215 34.47 -45.53 -4.09
C ALA A 215 35.12 -45.25 -5.47
N ASN A 216 36.47 -45.17 -5.48
CA ASN A 216 37.42 -45.18 -6.61
C ASN A 216 37.78 -43.87 -7.33
N ALA A 217 38.83 -43.21 -6.83
CA ALA A 217 39.87 -42.64 -7.69
C ALA A 217 41.24 -42.59 -6.96
N ASN A 218 42.02 -43.65 -7.18
CA ASN A 218 43.48 -43.81 -7.09
C ASN A 218 44.32 -42.89 -6.20
N ALA A 219 44.95 -43.56 -5.23
CA ALA A 219 46.22 -43.17 -4.64
C ALA A 219 47.34 -43.07 -5.69
N SER A 220 48.06 -41.96 -5.66
CA SER A 220 49.49 -41.90 -6.00
C SER A 220 50.18 -41.04 -4.97
N ALA A 221 51.06 -41.69 -4.21
CA ALA A 221 51.95 -41.07 -3.25
C ALA A 221 52.96 -40.18 -3.97
N ASP A 222 53.28 -39.02 -3.38
CA ASP A 222 54.66 -38.55 -3.42
C ASP A 222 55.02 -37.83 -2.12
N THR A 223 56.15 -38.25 -1.58
CA THR A 223 56.71 -37.90 -0.27
C THR A 223 57.70 -36.75 -0.43
N GLY A 224 57.37 -35.59 0.13
CA GLY A 224 58.27 -34.45 0.25
C GLY A 224 58.43 -34.02 1.71
N THR A 225 59.49 -34.53 2.35
CA THR A 225 59.94 -34.18 3.70
C THR A 225 60.44 -32.74 3.79
N GLY A 226 60.04 -32.00 4.83
CA GLY A 226 60.65 -30.73 5.20
C GLY A 226 60.15 -30.22 6.56
N ASN A 227 60.95 -30.47 7.60
CA ASN A 227 60.80 -29.91 8.96
C ASN A 227 60.59 -28.38 8.92
N ASP A 228 59.72 -27.82 9.75
CA ASP A 228 60.21 -27.18 10.98
C ASP A 228 59.12 -26.83 12.00
N ARG A 229 59.61 -26.74 13.23
CA ARG A 229 58.96 -26.59 14.53
C ARG A 229 58.23 -25.26 14.70
N GLY A 230 57.18 -25.23 15.54
CA GLY A 230 56.80 -23.97 16.20
C GLY A 230 55.40 -23.91 16.79
N ARG A 231 55.30 -24.18 18.10
CA ARG A 231 54.12 -24.03 18.97
C ARG A 231 53.57 -22.60 18.99
N GLY A 232 52.27 -22.48 19.33
CA GLY A 232 51.84 -21.38 20.21
C GLY A 232 50.38 -20.95 20.11
N CYS A 233 49.50 -21.56 20.92
CA CYS A 233 48.20 -21.01 21.29
C CYS A 233 48.39 -19.76 22.18
N GLY A 234 47.57 -18.70 22.01
CA GLY A 234 47.61 -17.58 22.95
C GLY A 234 46.75 -16.37 22.58
N SER A 235 45.58 -16.30 23.21
CA SER A 235 44.64 -15.18 23.36
C SER A 235 45.24 -13.77 23.59
N ARG A 236 44.56 -12.72 23.10
CA ARG A 236 43.96 -11.58 23.88
C ARG A 236 43.67 -10.34 23.00
N ARG A 237 42.39 -9.90 23.00
CA ARG A 237 41.90 -8.53 22.71
C ARG A 237 42.26 -7.58 23.90
N PRO A 238 41.95 -6.25 23.96
CA PRO A 238 41.68 -5.16 22.97
C PRO A 238 42.36 -3.78 23.32
N ARG A 239 41.97 -2.70 22.60
CA ARG A 239 42.15 -1.21 22.83
C ARG A 239 43.43 -0.59 22.24
N ARG A 240 43.48 0.66 21.71
CA ARG A 240 42.71 1.91 21.95
C ARG A 240 43.03 2.97 20.85
N ASP A 241 42.02 3.75 20.47
CA ASP A 241 41.94 5.18 20.04
C ASP A 241 43.13 5.96 19.38
N ARG A 242 42.78 6.70 18.31
CA ARG A 242 43.41 7.84 17.56
C ARG A 242 43.82 9.05 18.46
N PRO A 243 44.42 10.21 18.00
CA PRO A 243 44.63 10.81 16.65
C PRO A 243 46.09 11.37 16.39
N THR A 244 46.55 11.91 15.23
CA THR A 244 46.31 13.26 14.62
C THR A 244 47.16 13.41 13.32
N ALA A 245 46.74 14.31 12.41
CA ALA A 245 47.17 14.64 11.02
C ALA A 245 48.56 15.39 10.89
N PRO A 246 48.98 16.10 9.79
CA PRO A 246 48.34 16.46 8.49
C PRO A 246 49.25 16.56 7.21
N GLY A 247 48.62 16.87 6.07
CA GLY A 247 49.20 17.53 4.88
C GLY A 247 49.03 16.74 3.57
N ALA A 248 48.85 17.31 2.38
CA ALA A 248 48.46 18.62 1.86
C ALA A 248 48.43 18.48 0.31
N GLY A 249 47.58 19.22 -0.39
CA GLY A 249 47.58 19.41 -1.86
C GLY A 249 46.72 18.39 -2.63
N ASP A 250 45.84 18.75 -3.58
CA ASP A 250 45.77 19.98 -4.36
C ASP A 250 44.34 20.24 -4.89
N PHE A 251 44.05 21.51 -5.13
CA PHE A 251 42.79 22.15 -5.48
C PHE A 251 42.65 22.38 -7.00
N GLY A 252 41.42 22.64 -7.46
CA GLY A 252 41.09 23.34 -8.72
C GLY A 252 40.59 22.39 -9.83
N ASP A 253 39.47 22.61 -10.50
CA ASP A 253 38.81 23.85 -10.85
C ASP A 253 37.28 23.73 -10.86
N ALA A 254 36.64 24.77 -10.33
CA ALA A 254 35.26 25.11 -10.60
C ALA A 254 35.21 26.33 -11.51
N ALA A 255 34.32 26.35 -12.49
CA ALA A 255 33.76 27.59 -13.02
C ALA A 255 32.32 27.35 -13.54
N PRO A 256 31.33 28.13 -13.07
CA PRO A 256 30.00 28.24 -13.66
C PRO A 256 29.84 29.53 -14.50
N GLY A 257 28.88 29.51 -15.44
CA GLY A 257 28.22 30.70 -15.99
C GLY A 257 28.25 30.81 -17.52
N VAL A 258 27.09 30.69 -18.19
CA VAL A 258 26.22 31.78 -18.67
C VAL A 258 24.79 31.25 -18.78
#